data_AF-A0A7Y0JAK6-F1
#
_entry.id   AF-A0A7Y0JAK6-F1
#
_cell.length_a   1.000
_cell.length_b   1.000
_cell.length_c   1.000
_cell.angle_alpha   90.00
_cell.angle_beta   90.00
_cell.angle_gamma   90.00
#
_symmetry.space_group_name_H-M   'P 1'
#
loop_
_entity.id
_entity.type
_entity.pdbx_description
1 polymer ?
#
loop_
_entity_poly.entity_id
_entity_poly.type
_entity_poly.pdbx_seq_one_letter_code
_entity_poly.pdbx_strand_id
1 'polypeptide(L)'
;MARTARQILNSLSRTQNVHLTSTADLVAHVDSAAAALDKKRREKGQEAVRRKPDVRPVAKADVGGSLGLTPWQVLHAVARGYVLAGQGMGRGLAEHWLSLKYCEALHGNRAGAMDLTDKGRTAERWYKSMQARELAVGFGLAAAEHIVRNRYPDHIVSVVDTSTILRAGWALGGAQRDKGSRPRPDFLIEAWKPGEPSKVTFVVCRGNHQKPSKRSGRTRSTTIQQLVKGTELAEGMQIGEWNSTPCLMLSTELMGQGGVVVNTLQSPGEARLPLRIPGAPGNADVEIDGKSGIPYPNAIRIPAREGRRARNVDGFQVGENDLGWFGQLLARTGAAGLTAFAGGGQKTAQYLTKHQGREHYDVPTFAATSSSHDAEIAVGGRKFVGTDHVFRMETVRIEAFSGMDADLYGLISEGRVEEYRRAAYELRSALPSAEEARKWNGPISFHEDGTVMALSILPVRRRNAL
;
A
#
# COMPACT_ATOMS: atom_id res chain seq x y z
N MET A 1 3.28 33.78 6.75
CA MET A 1 3.88 33.34 8.03
C MET A 1 4.08 31.83 7.96
N ALA A 2 5.24 31.33 8.39
CA ALA A 2 5.45 29.88 8.53
C ALA A 2 4.53 29.34 9.65
N ARG A 3 4.02 28.10 9.46
CA ARG A 3 3.18 27.45 10.47
C ARG A 3 4.09 26.90 11.57
N THR A 4 3.72 27.12 12.83
CA THR A 4 4.46 26.53 13.96
C THR A 4 4.33 25.01 13.96
N ALA A 5 5.26 24.30 14.59
CA ALA A 5 5.17 22.84 14.74
C ALA A 5 3.82 22.38 15.32
N ARG A 6 3.30 23.07 16.34
CA ARG A 6 1.98 22.77 16.91
C ARG A 6 0.85 22.91 15.88
N GLN A 7 0.88 23.95 15.06
CA GLN A 7 -0.12 24.14 13.99
C GLN A 7 -0.03 23.05 12.93
N ILE A 8 1.18 22.58 12.59
CA ILE A 8 1.39 21.48 11.66
C ILE A 8 0.82 20.18 12.23
N LEU A 9 1.18 19.80 13.46
CA LEU A 9 0.67 18.59 14.13
C LEU A 9 -0.86 18.60 14.27
N ASN A 10 -1.45 19.76 14.60
CA ASN A 10 -2.90 19.91 14.66
C ASN A 10 -3.54 19.73 13.27
N SER A 11 -2.92 20.24 12.21
CA SER A 11 -3.38 20.04 10.83
C SER A 11 -3.32 18.56 10.42
N LEU A 12 -2.29 17.83 10.84
CA LEU A 12 -2.13 16.40 10.56
C LEU A 12 -3.20 15.52 11.22
N SER A 13 -3.80 16.00 12.33
CA SER A 13 -4.78 15.26 13.13
C SER A 13 -6.23 15.49 12.71
N ARG A 14 -6.50 16.50 11.86
CA ARG A 14 -7.86 16.88 11.49
C ARG A 14 -8.34 16.08 10.29
N THR A 15 -9.47 15.39 10.45
CA THR A 15 -10.15 14.70 9.35
C THR A 15 -10.54 15.70 8.27
N GLN A 16 -10.22 15.37 7.02
CA GLN A 16 -10.56 16.10 5.81
C GLN A 16 -11.22 15.16 4.81
N ASN A 17 -12.01 15.71 3.91
CA ASN A 17 -12.60 14.93 2.82
C ASN A 17 -11.59 14.74 1.68
N VAL A 18 -11.44 13.51 1.21
CA VAL A 18 -10.78 13.17 -0.06
C VAL A 18 -11.86 12.76 -1.04
N HIS A 19 -11.90 13.42 -2.21
CA HIS A 19 -12.93 13.12 -3.21
C HIS A 19 -12.60 11.83 -3.95
N LEU A 20 -13.58 10.93 -4.06
CA LEU A 20 -13.46 9.68 -4.80
C LEU A 20 -14.34 9.76 -6.05
N THR A 21 -13.74 9.54 -7.22
CA THR A 21 -14.44 9.60 -8.51
C THR A 21 -14.39 8.25 -9.19
N SER A 22 -15.55 7.68 -9.48
CA SER A 22 -15.69 6.47 -10.30
C SER A 22 -16.98 6.56 -11.13
N THR A 23 -16.85 6.81 -12.43
CA THR A 23 -18.00 7.09 -13.31
C THR A 23 -17.88 6.38 -14.65
N ALA A 24 -19.01 6.16 -15.32
CA ALA A 24 -19.03 5.59 -16.67
C ALA A 24 -18.26 6.48 -17.67
N ASP A 25 -18.37 7.80 -17.54
CA ASP A 25 -17.59 8.75 -18.36
C ASP A 25 -16.09 8.56 -18.18
N LEU A 26 -15.63 8.28 -16.96
CA LEU A 26 -14.21 8.02 -16.70
C LEU A 26 -13.73 6.77 -17.46
N VAL A 27 -14.54 5.70 -17.45
CA VAL A 27 -14.26 4.46 -18.20
C VAL A 27 -14.20 4.75 -19.70
N ALA A 28 -15.21 5.42 -20.26
CA ALA A 28 -15.26 5.73 -21.69
C ALA A 28 -14.04 6.53 -22.17
N HIS A 29 -13.55 7.48 -21.36
CA HIS A 29 -12.33 8.21 -21.69
C HIS A 29 -11.07 7.34 -21.62
N VAL A 30 -10.99 6.40 -20.67
CA VAL A 30 -9.88 5.44 -20.56
C VAL A 30 -9.87 4.50 -21.76
N ASP A 31 -11.02 3.97 -22.16
CA ASP A 31 -11.13 3.08 -23.32
C ASP A 31 -10.76 3.79 -24.62
N SER A 32 -11.27 5.02 -24.82
CA SER A 32 -10.93 5.85 -25.98
C SER A 32 -9.42 6.14 -26.04
N ALA A 33 -8.80 6.48 -24.90
CA ALA A 33 -7.36 6.72 -24.84
C ALA A 33 -6.53 5.45 -25.09
N ALA A 34 -6.95 4.31 -24.56
CA ALA A 34 -6.32 3.02 -24.82
C ALA A 34 -6.39 2.66 -26.32
N ALA A 35 -7.56 2.81 -26.94
CA ALA A 35 -7.75 2.56 -28.37
C ALA A 35 -6.87 3.48 -29.23
N ALA A 36 -6.75 4.76 -28.88
CA ALA A 36 -5.88 5.70 -29.58
C ALA A 36 -4.40 5.34 -29.47
N LEU A 37 -3.94 4.87 -28.30
CA LEU A 37 -2.57 4.37 -28.13
C LEU A 37 -2.33 3.11 -28.97
N ASP A 38 -3.29 2.19 -28.99
CA ASP A 38 -3.15 0.94 -29.75
C ASP A 38 -3.16 1.20 -31.26
N LYS A 39 -3.97 2.16 -31.74
CA LYS A 39 -3.91 2.63 -33.13
C LYS A 39 -2.51 3.12 -33.50
N LYS A 40 -1.93 3.99 -32.67
CA LYS A 40 -0.55 4.50 -32.87
C LYS A 40 0.52 3.40 -32.84
N ARG A 41 0.31 2.34 -32.05
CA ARG A 41 1.21 1.18 -32.03
C ARG A 41 1.10 0.37 -33.30
N ARG A 42 -0.12 0.10 -33.77
CA ARG A 42 -0.36 -0.62 -35.04
C ARG A 42 0.21 0.13 -36.24
N GLU A 43 0.08 1.46 -36.27
CA GLU A 43 0.71 2.33 -37.30
C GLU A 43 2.25 2.20 -37.31
N LYS A 44 2.86 1.78 -36.20
CA LYS A 44 4.30 1.49 -36.06
C LYS A 44 4.65 0.01 -36.23
N GLY A 45 3.71 -0.82 -36.67
CA GLY A 45 3.89 -2.27 -36.79
C GLY A 45 4.01 -3.00 -35.45
N GLN A 46 3.58 -2.39 -34.34
CA GLN A 46 3.63 -2.98 -33.01
C GLN A 46 2.25 -3.53 -32.61
N GLU A 47 2.25 -4.63 -31.84
CA GLU A 47 1.02 -5.16 -31.27
C GLU A 47 0.40 -4.20 -30.23
N ALA A 48 -0.93 -4.28 -30.11
CA ALA A 48 -1.69 -3.60 -29.08
C ALA A 48 -1.26 -4.07 -27.69
N VAL A 49 -1.27 -3.17 -26.71
CA VAL A 49 -0.87 -3.53 -25.34
C VAL A 49 -2.00 -4.32 -24.69
N ARG A 50 -1.67 -5.46 -24.08
CA ARG A 50 -2.62 -6.25 -23.29
C ARG A 50 -3.03 -5.44 -22.06
N ARG A 51 -4.34 -5.28 -21.85
CA ARG A 51 -4.94 -4.54 -20.73
C ARG A 51 -6.07 -5.36 -20.13
N LYS A 52 -6.35 -5.13 -18.86
CA LYS A 52 -7.39 -5.82 -18.10
C LYS A 52 -8.74 -5.59 -18.83
N PRO A 53 -9.51 -6.64 -19.15
CA PRO A 53 -10.83 -6.50 -19.74
C PRO A 53 -11.87 -6.08 -18.69
N ASP A 54 -13.10 -5.81 -19.13
CA ASP A 54 -14.28 -5.55 -18.27
C ASP A 54 -14.08 -4.42 -17.23
N VAL A 55 -13.30 -3.41 -17.62
CA VAL A 55 -13.06 -2.23 -16.79
C VAL A 55 -14.37 -1.45 -16.66
N ARG A 56 -14.79 -1.21 -15.42
CA ARG A 56 -16.06 -0.55 -15.10
C ARG A 56 -15.91 0.37 -13.89
N PRO A 57 -16.89 1.26 -13.63
CA PRO A 57 -16.91 2.04 -12.41
C PRO A 57 -17.04 1.12 -11.19
N VAL A 58 -16.49 1.54 -10.07
CA VAL A 58 -16.71 0.92 -8.77
C VAL A 58 -18.14 1.20 -8.32
N ALA A 59 -18.80 0.23 -7.68
CA ALA A 59 -20.16 0.39 -7.22
C ALA A 59 -20.26 1.54 -6.22
N LYS A 60 -21.32 2.37 -6.33
CA LYS A 60 -21.50 3.58 -5.50
C LYS A 60 -21.50 3.27 -3.99
N ALA A 61 -22.06 2.10 -3.62
CA ALA A 61 -22.08 1.61 -2.25
C ALA A 61 -20.67 1.37 -1.68
N ASP A 62 -19.72 0.93 -2.52
CA ASP A 62 -18.36 0.64 -2.09
C ASP A 62 -17.47 1.89 -2.05
N VAL A 63 -17.70 2.85 -2.95
CA VAL A 63 -16.83 4.03 -3.07
C VAL A 63 -17.16 5.08 -2.01
N GLY A 64 -18.44 5.44 -1.86
CA GLY A 64 -18.85 6.65 -1.15
C GLY A 64 -18.32 7.93 -1.86
N GLY A 65 -19.14 8.97 -2.04
CA GLY A 65 -18.70 10.16 -2.81
C GLY A 65 -17.46 10.88 -2.26
N SER A 66 -17.08 10.61 -1.01
CA SER A 66 -15.87 11.11 -0.36
C SER A 66 -15.44 10.19 0.77
N LEU A 67 -14.13 10.19 1.05
CA LEU A 67 -13.51 9.47 2.15
C LEU A 67 -12.96 10.45 3.19
N GLY A 68 -13.35 10.31 4.45
CA GLY A 68 -12.81 11.12 5.55
C GLY A 68 -11.47 10.58 6.02
N LEU A 69 -10.39 11.32 5.83
CA LEU A 69 -9.04 10.97 6.28
C LEU A 69 -8.34 12.14 6.96
N THR A 70 -7.55 11.85 7.98
CA THR A 70 -6.52 12.79 8.43
C THR A 70 -5.31 12.70 7.50
N PRO A 71 -4.53 13.79 7.30
CA PRO A 71 -3.27 13.69 6.60
C PRO A 71 -2.32 12.65 7.21
N TRP A 72 -2.37 12.46 8.54
CA TRP A 72 -1.57 11.45 9.22
C TRP A 72 -1.95 10.00 8.85
N GLN A 73 -3.23 9.72 8.63
CA GLN A 73 -3.67 8.42 8.11
C GLN A 73 -3.13 8.15 6.70
N VAL A 74 -3.06 9.18 5.84
CA VAL A 74 -2.44 9.05 4.50
C VAL A 74 -0.96 8.72 4.63
N LEU A 75 -0.24 9.38 5.54
CA LEU A 75 1.18 9.10 5.80
C LEU A 75 1.41 7.73 6.41
N HIS A 76 0.49 7.23 7.24
CA HIS A 76 0.53 5.87 7.79
C HIS A 76 0.42 4.85 6.64
N ALA A 77 -0.52 5.05 5.70
CA ALA A 77 -0.65 4.21 4.50
C ALA A 77 0.61 4.25 3.61
N VAL A 78 1.28 5.41 3.47
CA VAL A 78 2.58 5.50 2.77
C VAL A 78 3.63 4.63 3.48
N ALA A 79 3.81 4.80 4.79
CA ALA A 79 4.81 4.07 5.55
C ALA A 79 4.61 2.55 5.43
N ARG A 80 3.36 2.08 5.57
CA ARG A 80 3.01 0.68 5.36
C ARG A 80 3.25 0.18 3.93
N GLY A 81 2.92 0.97 2.92
CA GLY A 81 3.11 0.61 1.52
C GLY A 81 4.58 0.44 1.13
N TYR A 82 5.49 1.15 1.80
CA TYR A 82 6.92 1.14 1.50
C TYR A 82 7.76 0.34 2.51
N VAL A 83 7.16 -0.23 3.56
CA VAL A 83 7.91 -0.82 4.68
C VAL A 83 8.86 -1.96 4.30
N LEU A 84 8.53 -2.72 3.24
CA LEU A 84 9.39 -3.77 2.66
C LEU A 84 10.03 -3.35 1.33
N ALA A 85 9.77 -2.13 0.86
CA ALA A 85 10.42 -1.59 -0.32
C ALA A 85 11.87 -1.24 0.02
N GLY A 86 12.83 -1.62 -0.82
CA GLY A 86 14.23 -1.22 -0.62
C GLY A 86 14.99 -2.06 0.39
N GLN A 87 15.16 -3.33 0.08
CA GLN A 87 16.05 -4.30 0.71
C GLN A 87 17.45 -3.72 1.08
N GLY A 88 17.78 -3.64 2.38
CA GLY A 88 19.09 -3.23 2.93
C GLY A 88 19.02 -2.27 4.13
N MET A 89 19.95 -2.38 5.10
CA MET A 89 19.87 -1.68 6.42
C MET A 89 19.65 -0.15 6.35
N GLY A 90 20.47 0.58 5.57
CA GLY A 90 20.36 2.05 5.48
C GLY A 90 19.17 2.54 4.63
N ARG A 91 18.69 1.71 3.69
CA ARG A 91 17.50 2.02 2.90
C ARG A 91 16.23 1.70 3.67
N GLY A 92 16.22 0.63 4.47
CA GLY A 92 15.10 0.25 5.34
C GLY A 92 14.72 1.37 6.31
N LEU A 93 15.69 1.99 6.99
CA LEU A 93 15.42 3.12 7.88
C LEU A 93 14.84 4.35 7.13
N ALA A 94 15.43 4.67 5.98
CA ALA A 94 14.99 5.80 5.16
C ALA A 94 13.58 5.60 4.57
N GLU A 95 13.23 4.37 4.19
CA GLU A 95 11.91 4.00 3.68
C GLU A 95 10.88 3.90 4.81
N HIS A 96 11.27 3.40 5.99
CA HIS A 96 10.41 3.32 7.17
C HIS A 96 9.92 4.71 7.62
N TRP A 97 10.83 5.69 7.69
CA TRP A 97 10.49 7.08 8.04
C TRP A 97 10.24 7.99 6.83
N LEU A 98 10.13 7.41 5.63
CA LEU A 98 9.94 8.14 4.37
C LEU A 98 8.78 9.12 4.45
N SER A 99 7.68 8.74 5.08
CA SER A 99 6.46 9.54 5.13
C SER A 99 6.63 10.86 5.89
N LEU A 100 7.61 10.96 6.81
CA LEU A 100 7.84 12.15 7.64
C LEU A 100 8.19 13.39 6.82
N LYS A 101 8.82 13.21 5.66
CA LYS A 101 9.14 14.31 4.73
C LYS A 101 7.89 15.00 4.15
N TYR A 102 6.71 14.42 4.34
CA TYR A 102 5.42 14.95 3.89
C TYR A 102 4.54 15.50 5.03
N CYS A 103 5.04 15.56 6.27
CA CYS A 103 4.32 16.15 7.42
C CYS A 103 3.83 17.59 7.17
N GLU A 104 4.50 18.32 6.28
CA GLU A 104 4.13 19.69 5.91
C GLU A 104 3.47 19.81 4.52
N ALA A 105 3.29 18.70 3.80
CA ALA A 105 2.81 18.71 2.41
C ALA A 105 1.28 18.85 2.31
N LEU A 106 0.54 18.36 3.31
CA LEU A 106 -0.92 18.24 3.27
C LEU A 106 -1.60 19.13 4.33
N HIS A 107 -2.81 19.60 4.02
CA HIS A 107 -3.69 20.28 4.97
C HIS A 107 -5.16 20.16 4.55
N GLY A 108 -6.07 20.66 5.39
CA GLY A 108 -7.45 20.96 5.00
C GLY A 108 -7.58 22.33 4.38
N ASN A 109 -8.21 22.43 3.21
CA ASN A 109 -8.58 23.71 2.61
C ASN A 109 -9.83 24.30 3.27
N ARG A 110 -10.24 25.51 2.83
CA ARG A 110 -11.40 26.22 3.42
C ARG A 110 -12.73 25.47 3.25
N ALA A 111 -12.83 24.55 2.29
CA ALA A 111 -14.00 23.73 2.05
C ALA A 111 -13.97 22.40 2.84
N GLY A 112 -12.96 22.18 3.69
CA GLY A 112 -12.79 20.94 4.46
C GLY A 112 -12.32 19.74 3.62
N ALA A 113 -11.83 19.99 2.40
CA ALA A 113 -11.22 18.97 1.56
C ALA A 113 -9.70 18.94 1.75
N MET A 114 -9.10 17.76 1.62
CA MET A 114 -7.65 17.60 1.72
C MET A 114 -6.97 18.25 0.51
N ASP A 115 -5.91 19.02 0.73
CA ASP A 115 -5.20 19.74 -0.33
C ASP A 115 -3.71 19.87 0.01
N LEU A 116 -2.92 20.24 -1.00
CA LEU A 116 -1.51 20.56 -0.83
C LEU A 116 -1.32 21.95 -0.25
N THR A 117 -0.41 22.03 0.71
CA THR A 117 0.09 23.27 1.28
C THR A 117 0.99 23.99 0.27
N ASP A 118 1.36 25.25 0.51
CA ASP A 118 2.30 25.95 -0.39
C ASP A 118 3.61 25.17 -0.55
N LYS A 119 4.17 24.65 0.55
CA LYS A 119 5.35 23.75 0.54
C LYS A 119 5.09 22.48 -0.29
N GLY A 120 3.91 21.88 -0.17
CA GLY A 120 3.50 20.72 -0.96
C GLY A 120 3.39 21.02 -2.47
N ARG A 121 3.02 22.25 -2.85
CA ARG A 121 2.89 22.68 -4.26
C ARG A 121 4.22 23.06 -4.89
N THR A 122 5.13 23.66 -4.12
CA THR A 122 6.40 24.21 -4.60
C THR A 122 7.60 23.27 -4.39
N ALA A 123 7.35 21.97 -4.20
CA ALA A 123 8.42 20.96 -4.24
C ALA A 123 9.39 21.22 -5.40
N GLU A 124 10.70 21.16 -5.16
CA GLU A 124 11.70 21.27 -6.22
C GLU A 124 11.36 20.32 -7.38
N ARG A 125 11.72 20.68 -8.62
CA ARG A 125 11.23 19.98 -9.82
C ARG A 125 11.49 18.46 -9.78
N TRP A 126 12.61 18.02 -9.21
CA TRP A 126 12.97 16.60 -9.03
C TRP A 126 12.14 15.89 -7.95
N TYR A 127 11.62 16.61 -6.97
CA TYR A 127 10.83 16.09 -5.86
C TYR A 127 9.34 15.92 -6.21
N LYS A 128 8.82 16.66 -7.18
CA LYS A 128 7.38 16.60 -7.57
C LYS A 128 6.94 15.23 -8.05
N SER A 129 7.73 14.58 -8.89
CA SER A 129 7.41 13.24 -9.42
C SER A 129 7.43 12.18 -8.32
N MET A 130 8.42 12.26 -7.44
CA MET A 130 8.54 11.38 -6.27
C MET A 130 7.37 11.57 -5.31
N GLN A 131 7.06 12.82 -4.95
CA GLN A 131 5.89 13.16 -4.13
C GLN A 131 4.58 12.66 -4.73
N ALA A 132 4.38 12.86 -6.05
CA ALA A 132 3.20 12.35 -6.73
C ALA A 132 3.08 10.83 -6.63
N ARG A 133 4.20 10.11 -6.80
CA ARG A 133 4.22 8.65 -6.70
C ARG A 133 3.92 8.18 -5.28
N GLU A 134 4.64 8.68 -4.29
CA GLU A 134 4.55 8.20 -2.91
C GLU A 134 3.23 8.60 -2.24
N LEU A 135 2.76 9.85 -2.39
CA LEU A 135 1.46 10.23 -1.86
C LEU A 135 0.32 9.52 -2.57
N ALA A 136 0.45 9.20 -3.85
CA ALA A 136 -0.57 8.39 -4.52
C ALA A 136 -0.64 6.94 -4.04
N VAL A 137 0.47 6.39 -3.52
CA VAL A 137 0.40 5.12 -2.79
C VAL A 137 -0.43 5.31 -1.52
N GLY A 138 -0.17 6.35 -0.72
CA GLY A 138 -0.94 6.64 0.49
C GLY A 138 -2.44 6.83 0.24
N PHE A 139 -2.80 7.74 -0.67
CA PHE A 139 -4.20 7.98 -1.04
C PHE A 139 -4.85 6.78 -1.72
N GLY A 140 -4.12 6.12 -2.62
CA GLY A 140 -4.61 4.97 -3.36
C GLY A 140 -4.87 3.76 -2.46
N LEU A 141 -3.97 3.47 -1.53
CA LEU A 141 -4.17 2.39 -0.54
C LEU A 141 -5.31 2.72 0.42
N ALA A 142 -5.39 3.93 0.93
CA ALA A 142 -6.50 4.32 1.81
C ALA A 142 -7.87 4.19 1.12
N ALA A 143 -7.97 4.60 -0.15
CA ALA A 143 -9.18 4.44 -0.95
C ALA A 143 -9.47 2.97 -1.29
N ALA A 144 -8.44 2.19 -1.65
CA ALA A 144 -8.60 0.78 -1.97
C ALA A 144 -9.01 -0.05 -0.75
N GLU A 145 -8.40 0.17 0.41
CA GLU A 145 -8.81 -0.43 1.68
C GLU A 145 -10.25 -0.06 2.03
N HIS A 146 -10.64 1.22 1.87
CA HIS A 146 -12.02 1.65 2.10
C HIS A 146 -13.02 0.86 1.23
N ILE A 147 -12.74 0.76 -0.07
CA ILE A 147 -13.58 0.00 -1.02
C ILE A 147 -13.66 -1.47 -0.63
N VAL A 148 -12.52 -2.09 -0.27
CA VAL A 148 -12.46 -3.51 0.11
C VAL A 148 -13.20 -3.76 1.44
N ARG A 149 -13.04 -2.87 2.43
CA ARG A 149 -13.79 -2.96 3.71
C ARG A 149 -15.29 -2.82 3.50
N ASN A 150 -15.75 -1.92 2.63
CA ASN A 150 -17.18 -1.78 2.33
C ASN A 150 -17.76 -3.04 1.65
N ARG A 151 -16.97 -3.74 0.82
CA ARG A 151 -17.37 -5.02 0.22
C ARG A 151 -17.38 -6.18 1.20
N TYR A 152 -16.48 -6.13 2.19
CA TYR A 152 -16.23 -7.21 3.13
C TYR A 152 -16.16 -6.65 4.57
N PRO A 153 -17.28 -6.16 5.12
CA PRO A 153 -17.30 -5.43 6.40
C PRO A 153 -16.90 -6.30 7.61
N ASP A 154 -17.09 -7.62 7.50
CA ASP A 154 -16.74 -8.58 8.55
C ASP A 154 -15.34 -9.19 8.37
N HIS A 155 -14.48 -8.59 7.56
CA HIS A 155 -13.13 -9.06 7.27
C HIS A 155 -12.10 -8.03 7.73
N ILE A 156 -10.96 -8.49 8.26
CA ILE A 156 -9.78 -7.62 8.39
C ILE A 156 -9.08 -7.51 7.04
N VAL A 157 -8.46 -6.36 6.80
CA VAL A 157 -7.80 -6.04 5.54
C VAL A 157 -6.30 -5.87 5.76
N SER A 158 -5.49 -6.58 4.98
CA SER A 158 -4.04 -6.42 4.96
C SER A 158 -3.53 -6.04 3.58
N VAL A 159 -2.56 -5.13 3.53
CA VAL A 159 -1.89 -4.67 2.31
C VAL A 159 -0.50 -5.31 2.22
N VAL A 160 -0.16 -5.86 1.06
CA VAL A 160 1.15 -6.47 0.82
C VAL A 160 1.74 -6.00 -0.53
N ASP A 161 3.02 -5.64 -0.54
CA ASP A 161 3.72 -5.22 -1.76
C ASP A 161 3.91 -6.39 -2.73
N THR A 162 3.43 -6.21 -3.96
CA THR A 162 3.46 -7.25 -5.00
C THR A 162 4.91 -7.59 -5.38
N SER A 163 5.79 -6.59 -5.42
CA SER A 163 7.18 -6.81 -5.83
C SER A 163 7.94 -7.67 -4.83
N THR A 164 7.63 -7.55 -3.53
CA THR A 164 8.18 -8.38 -2.47
C THR A 164 7.63 -9.79 -2.54
N ILE A 165 6.31 -9.99 -2.69
CA ILE A 165 5.74 -11.35 -2.80
C ILE A 165 6.35 -12.11 -3.99
N LEU A 166 6.37 -11.48 -5.17
CA LEU A 166 6.81 -12.16 -6.40
C LEU A 166 8.28 -12.61 -6.34
N ARG A 167 9.13 -12.01 -5.52
CA ARG A 167 10.52 -12.44 -5.38
C ARG A 167 10.66 -13.86 -4.85
N ALA A 168 9.70 -14.37 -4.07
CA ALA A 168 9.77 -15.73 -3.54
C ALA A 168 9.63 -16.81 -4.63
N GLY A 169 8.91 -16.53 -5.72
CA GLY A 169 8.65 -17.48 -6.81
C GLY A 169 9.31 -17.13 -8.15
N TRP A 170 9.63 -15.85 -8.37
CA TRP A 170 10.09 -15.29 -9.64
C TRP A 170 11.37 -14.46 -9.46
N ALA A 171 12.26 -14.92 -8.58
CA ALA A 171 13.54 -14.30 -8.30
C ALA A 171 14.30 -13.97 -9.60
N LEU A 172 14.89 -12.78 -9.65
CA LEU A 172 15.59 -12.28 -10.82
C LEU A 172 16.88 -13.08 -11.06
N GLY A 173 16.85 -14.07 -11.95
CA GLY A 173 18.07 -14.65 -12.54
C GLY A 173 18.72 -13.69 -13.55
N GLY A 174 20.05 -13.73 -13.66
CA GLY A 174 20.83 -12.84 -14.55
C GLY A 174 20.36 -12.83 -16.01
N ALA A 175 19.98 -13.98 -16.56
CA ALA A 175 19.46 -14.12 -17.92
C ALA A 175 18.04 -13.56 -18.15
N GLN A 176 17.35 -13.11 -17.09
CA GLN A 176 16.00 -12.55 -17.16
C GLN A 176 15.93 -11.04 -16.85
N ARG A 177 17.08 -10.37 -16.67
CA ARG A 177 17.14 -8.90 -16.48
C ARG A 177 16.75 -8.12 -17.73
N ASP A 178 17.00 -8.68 -18.91
CA ASP A 178 16.81 -8.00 -20.21
C ASP A 178 15.46 -8.32 -20.89
N LYS A 179 14.65 -9.23 -20.31
CA LYS A 179 13.36 -9.62 -20.87
C LYS A 179 12.22 -8.69 -20.40
N GLY A 180 12.08 -7.57 -21.10
CA GLY A 180 10.89 -6.70 -21.12
C GLY A 180 10.49 -6.04 -19.79
N SER A 181 9.59 -5.06 -19.85
CA SER A 181 8.92 -4.58 -18.64
C SER A 181 8.12 -5.73 -18.04
N ARG A 182 8.22 -5.97 -16.73
CA ARG A 182 7.41 -6.96 -16.00
C ARG A 182 6.16 -6.27 -15.42
N PRO A 183 5.08 -6.06 -16.20
CA PRO A 183 3.88 -5.41 -15.69
C PRO A 183 3.31 -6.23 -14.55
N ARG A 184 2.93 -5.56 -13.47
CA ARG A 184 2.32 -6.16 -12.29
C ARG A 184 1.58 -5.08 -11.50
N PRO A 185 0.57 -5.46 -10.71
CA PRO A 185 0.00 -4.53 -9.74
C PRO A 185 1.06 -4.05 -8.73
N ASP A 186 0.78 -2.93 -8.09
CA ASP A 186 1.68 -2.40 -7.06
C ASP A 186 1.46 -3.19 -5.76
N PHE A 187 0.21 -3.45 -5.38
CA PHE A 187 -0.15 -4.13 -4.12
C PHE A 187 -1.19 -5.23 -4.29
N LEU A 188 -1.20 -6.16 -3.33
CA LEU A 188 -2.30 -7.08 -3.06
C LEU A 188 -2.99 -6.62 -1.78
N ILE A 189 -4.32 -6.57 -1.80
CA ILE A 189 -5.14 -6.43 -0.60
C ILE A 189 -5.81 -7.77 -0.31
N GLU A 190 -5.54 -8.34 0.85
CA GLU A 190 -6.22 -9.54 1.37
C GLU A 190 -7.34 -9.11 2.32
N ALA A 191 -8.58 -9.50 2.02
CA ALA A 191 -9.68 -9.48 2.97
C ALA A 191 -9.83 -10.88 3.57
N TRP A 192 -9.65 -10.98 4.88
CA TRP A 192 -9.62 -12.26 5.59
C TRP A 192 -10.51 -12.23 6.84
N LYS A 193 -11.12 -13.38 7.13
CA LYS A 193 -11.73 -13.65 8.43
C LYS A 193 -11.55 -15.13 8.79
N PRO A 194 -11.62 -15.48 10.08
CA PRO A 194 -11.51 -16.88 10.51
C PRO A 194 -12.53 -17.79 9.81
N GLY A 195 -12.09 -18.98 9.43
CA GLY A 195 -12.96 -20.01 8.84
C GLY A 195 -13.35 -19.80 7.37
N GLU A 196 -12.89 -18.73 6.71
CA GLU A 196 -13.16 -18.51 5.29
C GLU A 196 -11.89 -18.47 4.41
N PRO A 197 -12.00 -18.88 3.13
CA PRO A 197 -11.01 -18.59 2.10
C PRO A 197 -10.71 -17.09 2.00
N SER A 198 -9.44 -16.72 1.82
CA SER A 198 -9.05 -15.32 1.65
C SER A 198 -9.51 -14.78 0.30
N LYS A 199 -9.95 -13.53 0.28
CA LYS A 199 -10.32 -12.80 -0.94
C LYS A 199 -9.20 -11.81 -1.25
N VAL A 200 -8.69 -11.83 -2.49
CA VAL A 200 -7.55 -11.00 -2.88
C VAL A 200 -7.93 -10.03 -3.98
N THR A 201 -7.59 -8.76 -3.80
CA THR A 201 -7.77 -7.69 -4.79
C THR A 201 -6.42 -7.13 -5.21
N PHE A 202 -6.17 -7.05 -6.51
CA PHE A 202 -5.01 -6.34 -7.03
C PHE A 202 -5.23 -4.84 -7.02
N VAL A 203 -4.20 -4.09 -6.65
CA VAL A 203 -4.28 -2.63 -6.55
C VAL A 203 -3.12 -2.00 -7.32
N VAL A 204 -3.47 -1.03 -8.17
CA VAL A 204 -2.51 -0.19 -8.88
C VAL A 204 -2.68 1.26 -8.44
N CYS A 205 -1.62 1.87 -7.92
CA CYS A 205 -1.61 3.24 -7.43
C CYS A 205 -0.75 4.12 -8.33
N ARG A 206 -1.37 5.10 -8.98
CA ARG A 206 -0.69 6.11 -9.79
C ARG A 206 -1.05 7.51 -9.30
N GLY A 207 -0.16 8.47 -9.53
CA GLY A 207 -0.33 9.83 -9.04
C GLY A 207 0.24 10.87 -9.97
N ASN A 208 -0.38 12.04 -10.02
CA ASN A 208 0.16 13.19 -10.74
C ASN A 208 0.04 14.49 -9.94
N HIS A 209 0.92 15.43 -10.27
CA HIS A 209 1.06 16.76 -9.64
C HIS A 209 0.68 17.90 -10.61
N GLN A 210 -0.15 17.63 -11.61
CA GLN A 210 -0.46 18.61 -12.64
C GLN A 210 -1.67 19.46 -12.25
N LYS A 211 -1.58 20.79 -12.47
CA LYS A 211 -2.73 21.69 -12.31
C LYS A 211 -3.73 21.52 -13.47
N PRO A 212 -5.04 21.45 -13.20
CA PRO A 212 -6.05 21.50 -14.23
C PRO A 212 -5.93 22.76 -15.07
N SER A 213 -5.72 22.60 -16.38
CA SER A 213 -5.64 23.71 -17.34
C SER A 213 -6.95 23.81 -18.11
N LYS A 214 -7.61 24.98 -18.08
CA LYS A 214 -8.80 25.26 -18.91
C LYS A 214 -8.48 25.33 -20.41
N ARG A 215 -7.21 25.62 -20.77
CA ARG A 215 -6.77 25.85 -22.16
C ARG A 215 -6.26 24.60 -22.87
N SER A 216 -5.92 23.56 -22.12
CA SER A 216 -5.56 22.25 -22.65
C SER A 216 -6.11 21.24 -21.66
N GLY A 217 -6.98 20.32 -22.06
CA GLY A 217 -7.49 19.23 -21.21
C GLY A 217 -6.43 18.22 -20.72
N ARG A 218 -5.21 18.68 -20.44
CA ARG A 218 -3.99 17.93 -20.11
C ARG A 218 -4.05 17.21 -18.77
N THR A 219 -4.77 17.70 -17.76
CA THR A 219 -4.94 16.92 -16.50
C THR A 219 -5.82 15.71 -16.71
N ARG A 220 -6.94 15.86 -17.42
CA ARG A 220 -7.75 14.73 -17.87
C ARG A 220 -6.87 13.77 -18.69
N SER A 221 -6.01 14.28 -19.57
CA SER A 221 -5.05 13.45 -20.31
C SER A 221 -4.13 12.64 -19.39
N THR A 222 -3.44 13.24 -18.40
CA THR A 222 -2.50 12.51 -17.53
C THR A 222 -3.20 11.47 -16.63
N THR A 223 -4.31 11.84 -15.97
CA THR A 223 -5.08 10.90 -15.13
C THR A 223 -5.57 9.70 -15.96
N ILE A 224 -6.11 9.97 -17.15
CA ILE A 224 -6.58 8.93 -18.06
C ILE A 224 -5.43 8.03 -18.51
N GLN A 225 -4.27 8.59 -18.90
CA GLN A 225 -3.08 7.80 -19.26
C GLN A 225 -2.58 6.94 -18.09
N GLN A 226 -2.67 7.43 -16.86
CA GLN A 226 -2.31 6.67 -15.66
C GLN A 226 -3.26 5.50 -15.41
N LEU A 227 -4.57 5.69 -15.60
CA LEU A 227 -5.56 4.61 -15.51
C LEU A 227 -5.38 3.59 -16.64
N VAL A 228 -5.11 4.04 -17.87
CA VAL A 228 -4.75 3.13 -18.98
C VAL A 228 -3.52 2.29 -18.61
N LYS A 229 -2.46 2.90 -18.09
CA LYS A 229 -1.29 2.15 -17.60
C LYS A 229 -1.66 1.22 -16.44
N GLY A 230 -2.59 1.63 -15.57
CA GLY A 230 -3.13 0.81 -14.50
C GLY A 230 -3.74 -0.49 -15.00
N THR A 231 -4.55 -0.43 -16.06
CA THR A 231 -5.15 -1.62 -16.67
C THR A 231 -4.13 -2.57 -17.29
N GLU A 232 -3.01 -2.07 -17.84
CA GLU A 232 -1.91 -2.89 -18.34
C GLU A 232 -1.20 -3.62 -17.18
N LEU A 233 -0.94 -2.92 -16.09
CA LEU A 233 -0.23 -3.44 -14.93
C LEU A 233 -1.05 -4.50 -14.18
N ALA A 234 -2.33 -4.25 -13.97
CA ALA A 234 -3.25 -5.19 -13.33
C ALA A 234 -3.38 -6.51 -14.11
N GLU A 235 -3.32 -6.44 -15.44
CA GLU A 235 -3.41 -7.60 -16.33
C GLU A 235 -2.10 -8.41 -16.37
N GLY A 236 -0.99 -7.80 -15.97
CA GLY A 236 0.33 -8.42 -15.88
C GLY A 236 0.45 -9.55 -14.86
N MET A 237 -0.54 -9.74 -13.98
CA MET A 237 -0.57 -10.80 -12.97
C MET A 237 -1.95 -11.48 -12.92
N GLN A 238 -1.99 -12.78 -12.59
CA GLN A 238 -3.21 -13.55 -12.38
C GLN A 238 -3.04 -14.50 -11.17
N ILE A 239 -4.10 -14.69 -10.39
CA ILE A 239 -4.19 -15.74 -9.38
C ILE A 239 -5.27 -16.73 -9.83
N GLY A 240 -4.89 -17.98 -10.06
CA GLY A 240 -5.78 -19.00 -10.62
C GLY A 240 -6.07 -18.74 -12.10
N GLU A 241 -7.33 -18.83 -12.49
CA GLU A 241 -7.76 -18.65 -13.87
C GLU A 241 -7.56 -17.21 -14.38
N TRP A 242 -7.34 -17.07 -15.69
CA TRP A 242 -7.22 -15.76 -16.33
C TRP A 242 -8.49 -14.94 -16.16
N ASN A 243 -8.30 -13.68 -15.76
CA ASN A 243 -9.36 -12.69 -15.52
C ASN A 243 -10.29 -13.00 -14.34
N SER A 244 -9.89 -13.89 -13.43
CA SER A 244 -10.68 -14.20 -12.22
C SER A 244 -10.37 -13.28 -11.04
N THR A 245 -9.19 -12.64 -11.00
CA THR A 245 -8.79 -11.79 -9.87
C THR A 245 -9.36 -10.37 -10.00
N PRO A 246 -10.09 -9.86 -8.98
CA PRO A 246 -10.59 -8.49 -8.99
C PRO A 246 -9.43 -7.49 -8.89
N CYS A 247 -9.60 -6.33 -9.52
CA CYS A 247 -8.58 -5.28 -9.56
C CYS A 247 -9.19 -3.91 -9.28
N LEU A 248 -8.42 -3.06 -8.60
CA LEU A 248 -8.67 -1.63 -8.44
C LEU A 248 -7.52 -0.85 -9.08
N MET A 249 -7.84 0.04 -10.02
CA MET A 249 -6.89 0.91 -10.68
C MET A 249 -7.16 2.34 -10.24
N LEU A 250 -6.21 2.95 -9.52
CA LEU A 250 -6.36 4.25 -8.90
C LEU A 250 -5.38 5.27 -9.50
N SER A 251 -5.87 6.49 -9.69
CA SER A 251 -5.11 7.63 -10.16
C SER A 251 -5.41 8.86 -9.30
N THR A 252 -4.42 9.29 -8.52
CA THR A 252 -4.53 10.42 -7.59
C THR A 252 -4.09 11.72 -8.26
N GLU A 253 -4.98 12.71 -8.25
CA GLU A 253 -4.71 14.10 -8.63
C GLU A 253 -4.43 14.91 -7.37
N LEU A 254 -3.16 15.17 -7.07
CA LEU A 254 -2.79 15.94 -5.86
C LEU A 254 -3.17 17.41 -5.95
N MET A 255 -3.34 17.94 -7.16
CA MET A 255 -3.79 19.31 -7.43
C MET A 255 -5.15 19.31 -8.14
N GLY A 256 -6.02 18.36 -7.79
CA GLY A 256 -7.36 18.25 -8.34
C GLY A 256 -8.23 19.48 -8.07
N GLN A 257 -9.35 19.58 -8.79
CA GLN A 257 -10.29 20.67 -8.57
C GLN A 257 -10.97 20.51 -7.20
N GLY A 258 -10.80 21.51 -6.33
CA GLY A 258 -11.38 21.50 -4.98
C GLY A 258 -10.54 20.76 -3.92
N GLY A 259 -9.40 20.17 -4.30
CA GLY A 259 -8.51 19.42 -3.41
C GLY A 259 -7.97 18.16 -4.08
N VAL A 260 -7.47 17.22 -3.28
CA VAL A 260 -7.03 15.91 -3.74
C VAL A 260 -8.23 15.08 -4.22
N VAL A 261 -8.09 14.48 -5.40
CA VAL A 261 -9.09 13.60 -6.00
C VAL A 261 -8.45 12.25 -6.31
N VAL A 262 -9.11 11.15 -5.94
CA VAL A 262 -8.72 9.79 -6.33
C VAL A 262 -9.72 9.25 -7.34
N ASN A 263 -9.26 9.10 -8.58
CA ASN A 263 -10.04 8.50 -9.65
C ASN A 263 -9.83 6.99 -9.63
N THR A 264 -10.92 6.22 -9.55
CA THR A 264 -10.85 4.78 -9.34
C THR A 264 -11.68 4.04 -10.38
N LEU A 265 -11.11 2.98 -10.94
CA LEU A 265 -11.79 2.01 -11.80
C LEU A 265 -11.60 0.61 -11.23
N GLN A 266 -12.48 -0.32 -11.62
CA GLN A 266 -12.33 -1.73 -11.27
C GLN A 266 -12.42 -2.65 -12.47
N SER A 267 -11.82 -3.83 -12.33
CA SER A 267 -12.25 -5.03 -13.03
C SER A 267 -12.80 -6.00 -11.97
N PRO A 268 -14.01 -6.55 -12.14
CA PRO A 268 -14.54 -7.53 -11.20
C PRO A 268 -13.75 -8.84 -11.25
N GLY A 269 -13.99 -9.68 -10.25
CA GLY A 269 -13.38 -10.99 -10.11
C GLY A 269 -13.73 -11.62 -8.77
N GLU A 270 -13.63 -12.94 -8.70
CA GLU A 270 -14.03 -13.76 -7.55
C GLU A 270 -12.88 -14.67 -7.08
N ALA A 271 -11.63 -14.39 -7.49
CA ALA A 271 -10.48 -15.20 -7.09
C ALA A 271 -10.35 -15.28 -5.56
N ARG A 272 -10.15 -16.51 -5.09
CA ARG A 272 -9.97 -16.84 -3.67
C ARG A 272 -8.71 -17.65 -3.50
N LEU A 273 -8.06 -17.45 -2.37
CA LEU A 273 -7.01 -18.37 -1.90
C LEU A 273 -7.64 -19.40 -0.97
N PRO A 274 -7.19 -20.67 -1.03
CA PRO A 274 -7.69 -21.73 -0.15
C PRO A 274 -7.69 -21.31 1.32
N LEU A 275 -8.65 -21.87 2.08
CA LEU A 275 -8.68 -21.71 3.51
C LEU A 275 -7.37 -22.24 4.11
N ARG A 276 -6.66 -21.38 4.86
CA ARG A 276 -5.52 -21.81 5.68
C ARG A 276 -6.05 -22.42 6.97
N ILE A 277 -5.80 -23.71 7.16
CA ILE A 277 -6.19 -24.43 8.37
C ILE A 277 -5.01 -24.40 9.35
N PRO A 278 -5.17 -23.85 10.56
CA PRO A 278 -4.12 -23.85 11.57
C PRO A 278 -3.57 -25.26 11.84
N GLY A 279 -2.24 -25.39 11.90
CA GLY A 279 -1.58 -26.69 12.10
C GLY A 279 -1.56 -27.63 10.90
N ALA A 280 -2.25 -27.30 9.80
CA ALA A 280 -2.20 -28.09 8.56
C ALA A 280 -1.09 -27.58 7.60
N PRO A 281 -0.66 -28.38 6.61
CA PRO A 281 0.22 -27.90 5.55
C PRO A 281 -0.32 -26.63 4.88
N GLY A 282 0.53 -25.62 4.68
CA GLY A 282 0.14 -24.33 4.10
C GLY A 282 -0.35 -23.29 5.11
N ASN A 283 -0.27 -23.55 6.42
CA ASN A 283 -0.48 -22.52 7.45
C ASN A 283 0.69 -21.51 7.47
N ALA A 284 0.41 -20.28 7.91
CA ALA A 284 1.38 -19.20 7.89
C ALA A 284 2.45 -19.25 9.00
N ASP A 285 2.32 -20.12 10.00
CA ASP A 285 3.29 -20.23 11.11
C ASP A 285 4.57 -20.94 10.67
N VAL A 286 4.43 -21.91 9.77
CA VAL A 286 5.54 -22.71 9.24
C VAL A 286 6.36 -21.91 8.23
N GLU A 287 7.69 -21.99 8.37
CA GLU A 287 8.63 -21.41 7.40
C GLU A 287 8.36 -21.93 5.99
N ILE A 288 8.51 -21.04 5.01
CA ILE A 288 8.25 -21.35 3.61
C ILE A 288 9.52 -21.09 2.81
N ASP A 289 9.89 -22.06 1.98
CA ASP A 289 10.93 -21.85 0.99
C ASP A 289 10.40 -21.09 -0.22
N GLY A 290 11.32 -20.38 -0.88
CA GLY A 290 11.06 -19.84 -2.20
C GLY A 290 10.78 -20.99 -3.19
N LYS A 291 9.86 -20.77 -4.12
CA LYS A 291 9.52 -21.76 -5.12
C LYS A 291 10.28 -21.48 -6.41
N SER A 292 11.22 -22.34 -6.76
CA SER A 292 11.92 -22.26 -8.04
C SER A 292 11.08 -22.84 -9.19
N GLY A 293 11.39 -22.46 -10.42
CA GLY A 293 10.79 -23.05 -11.61
C GLY A 293 9.37 -22.58 -11.95
N ILE A 294 8.81 -21.58 -11.24
CA ILE A 294 7.54 -20.99 -11.68
C ILE A 294 7.78 -20.25 -13.02
N PRO A 295 7.03 -20.55 -14.09
CA PRO A 295 7.29 -19.99 -15.40
C PRO A 295 7.26 -18.45 -15.42
N TYR A 296 8.25 -17.87 -16.11
CA TYR A 296 8.27 -16.49 -16.61
C TYR A 296 9.39 -16.36 -17.66
N PRO A 297 9.19 -15.68 -18.80
CA PRO A 297 7.93 -15.10 -19.30
C PRO A 297 6.99 -16.18 -19.90
N ASN A 298 5.94 -15.80 -20.66
CA ASN A 298 4.94 -16.72 -21.24
C ASN A 298 4.18 -17.62 -20.24
N ALA A 299 3.83 -17.09 -19.07
CA ALA A 299 3.17 -17.87 -18.01
C ALA A 299 1.64 -17.72 -18.00
N ILE A 300 1.10 -16.58 -18.46
CA ILE A 300 -0.34 -16.33 -18.37
C ILE A 300 -1.05 -17.10 -19.48
N ARG A 301 -1.84 -18.10 -19.11
CA ARG A 301 -2.68 -18.88 -20.03
C ARG A 301 -3.99 -18.14 -20.31
N ILE A 302 -4.11 -17.60 -21.51
CA ILE A 302 -5.38 -17.04 -22.00
C ILE A 302 -6.17 -18.15 -22.69
N PRO A 303 -7.39 -18.48 -22.22
CA PRO A 303 -8.24 -19.48 -22.85
C PRO A 303 -8.69 -19.04 -24.25
N ALA A 304 -9.09 -20.01 -25.07
CA ALA A 304 -9.66 -19.71 -26.39
C ALA A 304 -10.95 -18.89 -26.25
N ARG A 305 -11.13 -17.89 -27.11
CA ARG A 305 -12.36 -17.08 -27.22
C ARG A 305 -12.60 -16.76 -28.68
N GLU A 306 -13.85 -16.84 -29.12
CA GLU A 306 -14.38 -16.52 -30.46
C GLU A 306 -13.32 -16.15 -31.52
N GLY A 307 -12.93 -17.13 -32.34
CA GLY A 307 -11.96 -16.94 -33.43
C GLY A 307 -10.49 -16.85 -33.01
N ARG A 308 -10.16 -16.91 -31.72
CA ARG A 308 -8.79 -16.92 -31.19
C ARG A 308 -8.49 -18.20 -30.43
N ARG A 309 -7.37 -18.84 -30.78
CA ARG A 309 -6.84 -20.00 -30.06
C ARG A 309 -6.34 -19.61 -28.68
N ALA A 310 -6.36 -20.58 -27.76
CA ALA A 310 -5.70 -20.43 -26.47
C ALA A 310 -4.20 -20.13 -26.70
N ARG A 311 -3.63 -19.28 -25.86
CA ARG A 311 -2.23 -18.87 -25.99
C ARG A 311 -1.65 -18.48 -24.63
N ASN A 312 -0.34 -18.61 -24.51
CA ASN A 312 0.39 -18.09 -23.36
C ASN A 312 0.96 -16.72 -23.69
N VAL A 313 1.00 -15.84 -22.69
CA VAL A 313 1.55 -14.49 -22.80
C VAL A 313 2.39 -14.13 -21.60
N ASP A 314 3.20 -13.08 -21.75
CA ASP A 314 4.07 -12.56 -20.69
C ASP A 314 3.28 -12.02 -19.50
N GLY A 315 3.73 -12.41 -18.31
CA GLY A 315 3.22 -11.97 -17.02
C GLY A 315 3.38 -13.04 -15.95
N PHE A 316 2.82 -12.79 -14.78
CA PHE A 316 2.86 -13.68 -13.62
C PHE A 316 1.54 -14.43 -13.48
N GLN A 317 1.57 -15.74 -13.33
CA GLN A 317 0.38 -16.52 -13.00
C GLN A 317 0.68 -17.46 -11.83
N VAL A 318 -0.09 -17.33 -10.75
CA VAL A 318 -0.16 -18.36 -9.71
C VAL A 318 -1.11 -19.45 -10.22
N GLY A 319 -0.59 -20.64 -10.49
CA GLY A 319 -1.41 -21.77 -10.94
C GLY A 319 -2.32 -22.30 -9.84
N GLU A 320 -3.34 -23.06 -10.19
CA GLU A 320 -4.29 -23.66 -9.24
C GLU A 320 -3.60 -24.53 -8.19
N ASN A 321 -2.57 -25.28 -8.60
CA ASN A 321 -1.77 -26.12 -7.72
C ASN A 321 -0.88 -25.32 -6.74
N ASP A 322 -0.72 -24.01 -6.97
CA ASP A 322 0.16 -23.14 -6.19
C ASP A 322 -0.61 -22.20 -5.26
N LEU A 323 -1.94 -22.24 -5.26
CA LEU A 323 -2.77 -21.30 -4.50
C LEU A 323 -2.55 -21.42 -2.97
N GLY A 324 -2.37 -22.65 -2.46
CA GLY A 324 -2.07 -22.88 -1.04
C GLY A 324 -0.71 -22.28 -0.63
N TRP A 325 0.33 -22.55 -1.41
CA TRP A 325 1.67 -21.95 -1.22
C TRP A 325 1.61 -20.43 -1.29
N PHE A 326 0.91 -19.88 -2.27
CA PHE A 326 0.79 -18.43 -2.44
C PHE A 326 0.01 -17.79 -1.29
N GLY A 327 -1.02 -18.47 -0.76
CA GLY A 327 -1.76 -18.03 0.43
C GLY A 327 -0.92 -18.03 1.69
N GLN A 328 -0.07 -19.04 1.90
CA GLN A 328 0.91 -19.04 2.98
C GLN A 328 1.91 -17.89 2.83
N LEU A 329 2.46 -17.73 1.63
CA LEU A 329 3.44 -16.68 1.31
C LEU A 329 2.86 -15.28 1.51
N LEU A 330 1.61 -15.03 1.11
CA LEU A 330 0.92 -13.76 1.29
C LEU A 330 0.80 -13.40 2.78
N ALA A 331 0.35 -14.35 3.61
CA ALA A 331 0.21 -14.17 5.05
C ALA A 331 1.57 -13.91 5.73
N ARG A 332 2.59 -14.69 5.39
CA ARG A 332 3.96 -14.51 5.93
C ARG A 332 4.56 -13.17 5.50
N THR A 333 4.42 -12.79 4.23
CA THR A 333 4.92 -11.49 3.75
C THR A 333 4.17 -10.32 4.42
N GLY A 334 2.88 -10.48 4.72
CA GLY A 334 2.13 -9.55 5.56
C GLY A 334 2.73 -9.42 6.96
N ALA A 335 3.00 -10.53 7.64
CA ALA A 335 3.65 -10.55 8.95
C ALA A 335 5.04 -9.88 8.93
N ALA A 336 5.83 -10.12 7.88
CA ALA A 336 7.11 -9.43 7.66
C ALA A 336 6.95 -7.91 7.58
N GLY A 337 5.90 -7.44 6.91
CA GLY A 337 5.60 -6.00 6.79
C GLY A 337 5.26 -5.39 8.14
N LEU A 338 4.47 -6.09 8.97
CA LEU A 338 4.09 -5.65 10.31
C LEU A 338 5.29 -5.60 11.26
N THR A 339 6.13 -6.63 11.26
CA THR A 339 7.35 -6.63 12.09
C THR A 339 8.32 -5.55 11.63
N ALA A 340 8.54 -5.36 10.32
CA ALA A 340 9.38 -4.28 9.81
C ALA A 340 8.85 -2.90 10.20
N PHE A 341 7.53 -2.73 10.19
CA PHE A 341 6.85 -1.50 10.60
C PHE A 341 7.05 -1.20 12.09
N ALA A 342 7.21 -2.23 12.92
CA ALA A 342 7.52 -2.10 14.35
C ALA A 342 9.02 -2.15 14.68
N GLY A 343 9.92 -2.06 13.68
CA GLY A 343 11.37 -2.07 13.88
C GLY A 343 11.98 -3.46 14.15
N GLY A 344 11.28 -4.53 13.77
CA GLY A 344 11.52 -5.90 14.22
C GLY A 344 12.72 -6.65 13.63
N GLY A 345 13.74 -6.04 13.03
CA GLY A 345 15.01 -6.69 12.62
C GLY A 345 14.91 -8.18 12.22
N GLN A 346 15.58 -9.07 12.96
CA GLN A 346 15.54 -10.53 12.78
C GLN A 346 14.13 -11.15 12.87
N LYS A 347 13.21 -10.55 13.65
CA LYS A 347 11.80 -10.96 13.69
C LYS A 347 11.08 -10.71 12.37
N THR A 348 11.60 -9.83 11.51
CA THR A 348 11.15 -9.72 10.11
C THR A 348 11.76 -10.81 9.24
N ALA A 349 13.05 -11.10 9.42
CA ALA A 349 13.81 -12.04 8.61
C ALA A 349 13.15 -13.43 8.53
N GLN A 350 12.63 -13.93 9.65
CA GLN A 350 11.98 -15.26 9.72
C GLN A 350 10.80 -15.44 8.73
N TYR A 351 10.15 -14.35 8.32
CA TYR A 351 8.97 -14.40 7.45
C TYR A 351 9.29 -14.29 5.96
N LEU A 352 10.53 -13.93 5.62
CA LEU A 352 10.95 -13.71 4.25
C LEU A 352 11.78 -14.88 3.74
N THR A 353 11.60 -15.23 2.48
CA THR A 353 12.53 -16.13 1.78
C THR A 353 13.86 -15.42 1.49
N LYS A 354 14.90 -16.19 1.16
CA LYS A 354 16.19 -15.63 0.70
C LYS A 354 16.01 -14.63 -0.45
N HIS A 355 15.19 -14.97 -1.44
CA HIS A 355 14.98 -14.09 -2.61
C HIS A 355 14.16 -12.84 -2.30
N GLN A 356 13.33 -12.89 -1.26
CA GLN A 356 12.65 -11.70 -0.73
C GLN A 356 13.58 -10.78 0.05
N GLY A 357 14.84 -11.19 0.28
CA GLY A 357 15.86 -10.39 0.93
C GLY A 357 15.91 -10.57 2.45
N ARG A 358 15.56 -11.77 2.95
CA ARG A 358 15.73 -12.18 4.36
C ARG A 358 17.06 -11.70 4.97
N GLU A 359 18.15 -11.86 4.23
CA GLU A 359 19.51 -11.52 4.66
C GLU A 359 19.68 -10.04 5.07
N HIS A 360 18.86 -9.13 4.55
CA HIS A 360 18.92 -7.71 4.93
C HIS A 360 18.36 -7.43 6.33
N TYR A 361 17.58 -8.34 6.86
CA TYR A 361 16.96 -8.26 8.18
C TYR A 361 17.65 -9.18 9.20
N ASP A 362 18.54 -10.07 8.73
CA ASP A 362 19.26 -11.05 9.56
C ASP A 362 20.59 -10.51 10.11
N VAL A 363 20.90 -9.24 9.83
CA VAL A 363 22.11 -8.56 10.33
C VAL A 363 21.82 -7.95 11.70
N PRO A 364 22.75 -8.02 12.68
CA PRO A 364 22.60 -7.33 13.95
C PRO A 364 22.32 -5.85 13.75
N THR A 365 21.20 -5.38 14.31
CA THR A 365 20.78 -3.98 14.28
C THR A 365 21.71 -3.14 15.17
N PHE A 366 22.45 -2.21 14.58
CA PHE A 366 23.20 -1.21 15.34
C PHE A 366 22.30 0.01 15.59
N ALA A 367 22.25 0.49 16.84
CA ALA A 367 21.39 1.62 17.26
C ALA A 367 21.52 2.92 16.44
N ALA A 368 22.57 3.08 15.64
CA ALA A 368 22.78 4.24 14.76
C ALA A 368 22.39 4.03 13.28
N THR A 369 22.10 2.79 12.85
CA THR A 369 21.89 2.45 11.43
C THR A 369 20.60 1.69 11.15
N SER A 370 19.81 1.39 12.19
CA SER A 370 18.55 0.65 12.08
C SER A 370 17.52 1.18 13.07
N SER A 371 16.25 1.15 12.70
CA SER A 371 15.13 1.27 13.63
C SER A 371 15.20 0.11 14.63
N SER A 372 15.63 0.36 15.86
CA SER A 372 15.60 -0.62 16.95
C SER A 372 14.20 -0.70 17.57
N HIS A 373 13.82 -1.90 17.99
CA HIS A 373 12.61 -2.14 18.77
C HIS A 373 12.89 -1.83 20.25
N ASP A 374 12.82 -0.56 20.61
CA ASP A 374 13.20 -0.06 21.94
C ASP A 374 12.25 1.01 22.51
N ALA A 375 11.16 1.32 21.79
CA ALA A 375 10.20 2.34 22.17
C ALA A 375 8.84 1.73 22.55
N GLU A 376 8.22 2.28 23.60
CA GLU A 376 6.88 1.92 24.05
C GLU A 376 6.02 3.16 24.26
N ILE A 377 4.75 3.08 23.86
CA ILE A 377 3.73 4.09 24.20
C ILE A 377 2.48 3.41 24.76
N ALA A 378 1.70 4.15 25.53
CA ALA A 378 0.41 3.69 26.03
C ALA A 378 -0.72 4.65 25.65
N VAL A 379 -1.80 4.12 25.07
CA VAL A 379 -2.98 4.91 24.67
C VAL A 379 -4.24 4.09 24.97
N GLY A 380 -5.20 4.68 25.68
CA GLY A 380 -6.45 4.01 26.03
C GLY A 380 -6.26 2.72 26.85
N GLY A 381 -5.24 2.70 27.73
CA GLY A 381 -4.90 1.51 28.52
C GLY A 381 -4.20 0.38 27.74
N ARG A 382 -4.01 0.53 26.42
CA ARG A 382 -3.30 -0.42 25.57
C ARG A 382 -1.84 -0.02 25.43
N LYS A 383 -0.96 -1.02 25.39
CA LYS A 383 0.48 -0.84 25.16
C LYS A 383 0.81 -1.09 23.71
N PHE A 384 1.66 -0.24 23.15
CA PHE A 384 2.19 -0.39 21.80
C PHE A 384 3.71 -0.37 21.87
N VAL A 385 4.31 -1.27 21.13
CA VAL A 385 5.77 -1.49 21.06
C VAL A 385 6.25 -1.22 19.65
N GLY A 386 7.45 -0.67 19.52
CA GLY A 386 7.95 -0.32 18.20
C GLY A 386 9.27 0.42 18.25
N THR A 387 9.40 1.37 17.34
CA THR A 387 10.60 2.18 17.15
C THR A 387 10.22 3.65 17.10
N ASP A 388 11.14 4.50 17.55
CA ASP A 388 10.97 5.94 17.50
C ASP A 388 12.04 6.63 16.62
N HIS A 389 11.76 7.87 16.27
CA HIS A 389 12.72 8.73 15.61
C HIS A 389 12.50 10.18 16.00
N VAL A 390 13.55 10.84 16.49
CA VAL A 390 13.49 12.26 16.82
C VAL A 390 14.03 13.09 15.67
N PHE A 391 13.17 13.93 15.11
CA PHE A 391 13.54 14.91 14.10
C PHE A 391 13.17 16.32 14.55
N ARG A 392 13.58 17.33 13.77
CA ARG A 392 13.23 18.72 14.02
C ARG A 392 12.21 19.22 13.02
N MET A 393 11.19 19.87 13.52
CA MET A 393 10.28 20.69 12.76
C MET A 393 10.52 22.13 13.20
N GLU A 394 11.23 22.89 12.38
CA GLU A 394 11.84 24.17 12.76
C GLU A 394 12.80 23.99 13.96
N THR A 395 12.55 24.67 15.08
CA THR A 395 13.35 24.56 16.32
C THR A 395 12.81 23.52 17.30
N VAL A 396 11.62 22.97 17.03
CA VAL A 396 10.93 22.04 17.93
C VAL A 396 11.35 20.61 17.65
N ARG A 397 11.68 19.87 18.72
CA ARG A 397 11.96 18.43 18.63
C ARG A 397 10.64 17.67 18.61
N ILE A 398 10.47 16.86 17.57
CA ILE A 398 9.30 16.00 17.37
C ILE A 398 9.79 14.55 17.43
N GLU A 399 9.12 13.75 18.24
CA GLU A 399 9.28 12.30 18.26
C GLU A 399 8.22 11.68 17.36
N ALA A 400 8.65 10.89 16.39
CA ALA A 400 7.81 10.00 15.63
C ALA A 400 7.88 8.60 16.23
N PHE A 401 6.73 7.93 16.32
CA PHE A 401 6.62 6.55 16.77
C PHE A 401 5.94 5.72 15.69
N SER A 402 6.47 4.52 15.44
CA SER A 402 5.93 3.52 14.54
C SER A 402 5.97 2.16 15.24
N GLY A 403 4.82 1.51 15.40
CA GLY A 403 4.74 0.32 16.21
C GLY A 403 3.47 -0.47 16.02
N MET A 404 3.23 -1.38 16.95
CA MET A 404 2.11 -2.31 16.94
C MET A 404 1.64 -2.58 18.37
N ASP A 405 0.38 -2.96 18.53
CA ASP A 405 -0.16 -3.47 19.80
C ASP A 405 0.75 -4.59 20.35
N ALA A 406 1.10 -4.49 21.63
CA ALA A 406 2.14 -5.32 22.25
C ALA A 406 1.82 -6.82 22.23
N ASP A 407 0.55 -7.18 22.46
CA ASP A 407 0.14 -8.59 22.50
C ASP A 407 0.15 -9.19 21.09
N LEU A 408 -0.33 -8.41 20.11
CA LEU A 408 -0.27 -8.81 18.71
C LEU A 408 1.17 -8.92 18.19
N TYR A 409 2.04 -7.99 18.58
CA TYR A 409 3.45 -8.05 18.26
C TYR A 409 4.12 -9.27 18.88
N GLY A 410 3.81 -9.60 20.13
CA GLY A 410 4.29 -10.81 20.81
C GLY A 410 4.06 -12.06 19.98
N LEU A 411 2.83 -12.27 19.51
CA LEU A 411 2.46 -13.42 18.66
C LEU A 411 3.28 -13.50 17.37
N ILE A 412 3.38 -12.41 16.62
CA ILE A 412 4.19 -12.40 15.38
C ILE A 412 5.70 -12.38 15.66
N SER A 413 6.16 -12.01 16.85
CA SER A 413 7.58 -12.12 17.19
C SER A 413 7.98 -13.58 17.46
N GLU A 414 7.03 -14.42 17.83
CA GLU A 414 7.16 -15.86 18.13
C GLU A 414 6.89 -16.76 16.91
N GLY A 415 6.53 -16.20 15.75
CA GLY A 415 6.20 -16.99 14.55
C GLY A 415 4.73 -17.43 14.46
N ARG A 416 3.86 -16.98 15.38
CA ARG A 416 2.45 -17.42 15.50
C ARG A 416 1.51 -16.54 14.67
N VAL A 417 1.70 -16.54 13.36
CA VAL A 417 0.96 -15.72 12.39
C VAL A 417 -0.54 -16.03 12.38
N GLU A 418 -0.94 -17.30 12.39
CA GLU A 418 -2.37 -17.67 12.34
C GLU A 418 -3.13 -17.28 13.60
N GLU A 419 -2.45 -17.29 14.75
CA GLU A 419 -3.02 -16.82 16.01
C GLU A 419 -3.07 -15.30 16.08
N TYR A 420 -2.00 -14.62 15.65
CA TYR A 420 -2.01 -13.18 15.46
C TYR A 420 -3.21 -12.72 14.63
N ARG A 421 -3.48 -13.36 13.49
CA ARG A 421 -4.59 -12.98 12.61
C ARG A 421 -5.94 -13.11 13.32
N ARG A 422 -6.14 -14.18 14.11
CA ARG A 422 -7.36 -14.37 14.91
C ARG A 422 -7.48 -13.30 16.01
N ALA A 423 -6.41 -13.03 16.74
CA ALA A 423 -6.40 -12.01 17.78
C ALA A 423 -6.66 -10.60 17.19
N ALA A 424 -6.02 -10.24 16.07
CA ALA A 424 -6.27 -8.98 15.38
C ALA A 424 -7.72 -8.87 14.89
N TYR A 425 -8.28 -9.97 14.38
CA TYR A 425 -9.69 -10.04 14.01
C TYR A 425 -10.60 -9.73 15.19
N GLU A 426 -10.41 -10.36 16.34
CA GLU A 426 -11.21 -10.14 17.55
C GLU A 426 -11.04 -8.70 18.10
N LEU A 427 -9.83 -8.16 17.99
CA LEU A 427 -9.50 -6.81 18.47
C LEU A 427 -9.97 -5.66 17.57
N ARG A 428 -10.38 -5.94 16.31
CA ARG A 428 -10.71 -4.89 15.33
C ARG A 428 -11.77 -3.89 15.81
N SER A 429 -12.70 -4.33 16.65
CA SER A 429 -13.76 -3.49 17.23
C SER A 429 -13.36 -2.79 18.54
N ALA A 430 -12.16 -3.06 19.06
CA ALA A 430 -11.65 -2.58 20.34
C ALA A 430 -10.42 -1.66 20.19
N LEU A 431 -10.24 -1.06 19.00
CA LEU A 431 -9.22 -0.03 18.80
C LEU A 431 -9.51 1.20 19.66
N PRO A 432 -8.49 1.94 20.11
CA PRO A 432 -8.68 3.15 20.90
C PRO A 432 -9.66 4.12 20.22
N SER A 433 -10.60 4.63 21.00
CA SER A 433 -11.60 5.57 20.54
C SER A 433 -10.97 6.88 20.05
N ALA A 434 -11.71 7.63 19.23
CA ALA A 434 -11.29 8.97 18.81
C ALA A 434 -11.07 9.92 20.01
N GLU A 435 -11.75 9.69 21.13
CA GLU A 435 -11.55 10.47 22.36
C GLU A 435 -10.21 10.14 23.03
N GLU A 436 -9.87 8.86 23.15
CA GLU A 436 -8.58 8.44 23.70
C GLU A 436 -7.42 8.89 22.80
N ALA A 437 -7.59 8.81 21.49
CA ALA A 437 -6.62 9.33 20.52
C ALA A 437 -6.39 10.84 20.69
N ARG A 438 -7.41 11.63 21.06
CA ARG A 438 -7.29 13.09 21.29
C ARG A 438 -6.49 13.45 22.54
N LYS A 439 -6.33 12.52 23.50
CA LYS A 439 -5.50 12.73 24.70
C LYS A 439 -4.01 12.70 24.36
N TRP A 440 -3.64 12.15 23.21
CA TRP A 440 -2.26 12.15 22.71
C TRP A 440 -1.82 13.56 22.31
N ASN A 441 -0.56 13.91 22.59
CA ASN A 441 -0.01 15.26 22.35
C ASN A 441 0.35 15.53 20.86
N GLY A 442 -0.41 14.98 19.91
CA GLY A 442 -0.15 15.10 18.48
C GLY A 442 -1.05 14.22 17.63
N PRO A 443 -0.74 14.04 16.34
CA PRO A 443 -1.44 13.09 15.49
C PRO A 443 -1.10 11.65 15.88
N ILE A 444 -2.12 10.79 15.88
CA ILE A 444 -2.00 9.35 16.07
C ILE A 444 -2.98 8.63 15.13
N SER A 445 -2.58 7.49 14.58
CA SER A 445 -3.36 6.69 13.64
C SER A 445 -3.23 5.21 14.00
N PHE A 446 -4.36 4.51 14.09
CA PHE A 446 -4.47 3.07 14.40
C PHE A 446 -5.08 2.32 13.22
N HIS A 447 -4.68 1.06 13.03
CA HIS A 447 -5.28 0.14 12.04
C HIS A 447 -5.72 -1.18 12.71
N GLU A 448 -6.66 -1.87 12.06
CA GLU A 448 -7.26 -3.14 12.53
C GLU A 448 -6.27 -4.29 12.63
N ASP A 449 -5.15 -4.21 11.93
CA ASP A 449 -4.05 -5.17 12.04
C ASP A 449 -3.13 -4.90 13.24
N GLY A 450 -3.44 -3.89 14.04
CA GLY A 450 -2.74 -3.54 15.28
C GLY A 450 -1.65 -2.49 15.12
N THR A 451 -1.38 -1.98 13.90
CA THR A 451 -0.33 -0.98 13.72
C THR A 451 -0.76 0.39 14.23
N VAL A 452 0.21 1.12 14.78
CA VAL A 452 0.06 2.50 15.23
C VAL A 452 1.19 3.37 14.72
N MET A 453 0.86 4.60 14.32
CA MET A 453 1.85 5.62 13.99
C MET A 453 1.48 6.92 14.71
N ALA A 454 2.44 7.59 15.33
CA ALA A 454 2.19 8.79 16.13
C ALA A 454 3.30 9.84 16.01
N LEU A 455 2.95 11.12 16.23
CA LEU A 455 3.93 12.17 16.51
C LEU A 455 3.64 12.80 17.87
N SER A 456 4.69 13.16 18.61
CA SER A 456 4.59 13.94 19.85
C SER A 456 5.62 15.06 19.88
N ILE A 457 5.24 16.18 20.49
CA ILE A 457 6.20 17.26 20.78
C ILE A 457 6.99 16.86 22.03
N LEU A 458 8.31 16.74 21.90
CA LEU A 458 9.16 16.51 23.05
C LEU A 458 9.34 17.81 23.85
N PRO A 459 9.27 17.74 25.19
CA PRO A 459 9.54 18.91 26.02
C PRO A 459 10.98 19.40 25.78
N VAL A 460 11.14 20.72 25.72
CA VAL A 460 12.48 21.34 25.66
C VAL A 460 13.18 21.01 26.97
N ARG A 461 14.25 20.20 26.92
CA ARG A 461 15.13 20.02 28.09
C ARG A 461 15.64 21.42 28.46
N ARG A 462 15.17 21.97 29.58
CA ARG A 462 15.79 23.14 30.19
C ARG A 462 17.23 22.72 30.50
N ARG A 463 18.21 23.37 29.85
CA ARG A 463 19.59 23.29 30.33
C ARG A 463 19.56 23.88 31.73
N ASN A 464 19.74 23.04 32.75
CA ASN A 464 20.18 23.55 34.03
C ASN A 464 21.51 24.25 33.75
N ALA A 465 21.54 25.56 33.95
CA ALA A 465 22.78 26.31 33.97
C ALA A 465 23.61 25.71 35.11
N LEU A 466 24.77 25.16 34.75
CA LEU A 466 25.86 24.93 35.70
C LEU A 466 26.53 26.25 35.99
#